data_AF-H6LH95-F1
#
_entry.id   AF-H6LH95-F1
#
_cell.length_a   1.000
_cell.length_b   1.000
_cell.length_c   1.000
_cell.angle_alpha   90.00
_cell.angle_beta   90.00
_cell.angle_gamma   90.00
#
_symmetry.space_group_name_H-M   'P 1'
#
loop_
_entity.id
_entity.type
_entity.pdbx_description
1 polymer ?
#
loop_
_entity_poly.entity_id
_entity_poly.type
_entity_poly.pdbx_seq_one_letter_code
_entity_poly.pdbx_strand_id
1 'polypeptide(L)' 'MELTINEKRVLNTLFKDIKGTTRNTMLIALYAAKPINDDSPDAQALITLLNGLIIKLAELEQPEMEVVFAGIPYDVN' A
#
# COMPACT_ATOMS: atom_id res chain seq x y z
N MET A 1 -10.78 -0.93 -8.55
CA MET A 1 -9.49 -1.68 -8.58
C MET A 1 -9.51 -2.88 -7.63
N GLU A 2 -8.87 -4.00 -7.98
CA GLU A 2 -8.69 -5.14 -7.07
C GLU A 2 -7.28 -5.16 -6.45
N LEU A 3 -7.22 -5.29 -5.12
CA LEU A 3 -5.97 -5.45 -4.36
C LEU A 3 -5.66 -6.94 -4.15
N THR A 4 -4.41 -7.31 -4.38
CA THR A 4 -3.88 -8.64 -4.04
C THR A 4 -3.80 -8.82 -2.51
N ILE A 5 -3.72 -10.07 -2.06
CA ILE A 5 -3.54 -10.39 -0.63
C ILE A 5 -2.29 -9.71 -0.04
N ASN A 6 -1.19 -9.67 -0.80
CA ASN A 6 0.05 -9.04 -0.33
C ASN A 6 -0.08 -7.52 -0.20
N GLU A 7 -0.76 -6.86 -1.15
CA GLU A 7 -1.05 -5.43 -1.05
C GLU A 7 -1.93 -5.12 0.16
N LYS A 8 -2.98 -5.92 0.38
CA LYS A 8 -3.84 -5.81 1.58
C LYS A 8 -3.04 -5.97 2.87
N ARG A 9 -2.11 -6.92 2.93
CA ARG A 9 -1.21 -7.12 4.09
C ARG A 9 -0.31 -5.91 4.33
N VAL A 10 0.26 -5.32 3.28
CA VAL A 10 1.05 -4.08 3.39
C VAL A 10 0.20 -2.94 3.94
N LEU A 11 -1.00 -2.74 3.39
CA LEU A 11 -1.91 -1.69 3.85
C LEU A 11 -2.33 -1.88 5.31
N ASN A 12 -2.67 -3.12 5.72
CA ASN A 12 -2.96 -3.44 7.11
C ASN A 12 -1.74 -3.19 8.02
N THR A 13 -0.53 -3.55 7.57
CA THR A 13 0.69 -3.38 8.35
C THR A 13 0.97 -1.91 8.63
N LEU A 14 0.79 -1.05 7.63
CA LEU A 14 1.15 0.37 7.72
C LEU A 14 0.03 1.24 8.30
N PHE A 15 -1.24 0.86 8.11
CA PHE A 15 -2.36 1.79 8.33
C PHE A 15 -3.52 1.26 9.20
N LYS A 16 -3.52 0.00 9.66
CA LYS A 16 -4.67 -0.56 10.42
C LYS A 16 -5.10 0.25 11.65
N ASP A 17 -4.15 0.95 12.28
CA ASP A 17 -4.38 1.73 13.51
C ASP A 17 -4.48 3.23 13.24
N ILE A 18 -4.40 3.67 11.98
CA ILE A 18 -4.40 5.08 11.59
C ILE A 18 -5.83 5.53 11.25
N LYS A 19 -6.34 6.50 12.02
CA LYS A 19 -7.66 7.11 11.77
C LYS A 19 -7.50 8.41 10.98
N GLY A 20 -8.08 8.46 9.78
CA GLY A 20 -8.04 9.64 8.93
C GLY A 20 -6.65 9.87 8.33
N THR A 21 -6.46 9.45 7.09
CA THR A 21 -5.22 9.64 6.35
C THR A 21 -5.52 10.20 4.97
N THR A 22 -4.56 10.86 4.36
CA THR A 22 -4.69 11.37 2.99
C THR A 22 -3.94 10.44 2.03
N ARG A 23 -4.31 10.47 0.74
CA ARG A 23 -3.56 9.79 -0.32
C ARG A 23 -2.07 10.11 -0.25
N ASN A 24 -1.71 11.38 -0.12
CA ASN A 24 -0.31 11.80 -0.07
C ASN A 24 0.41 11.23 1.15
N THR A 25 -0.23 11.21 2.31
CA THR A 25 0.33 10.61 3.53
C THR A 25 0.58 9.11 3.34
N MET A 26 -0.35 8.39 2.73
CA MET A 26 -0.17 6.96 2.45
C MET A 26 0.93 6.70 1.42
N LEU A 27 0.99 7.49 0.34
CA LEU A 27 2.05 7.39 -0.65
C LEU A 27 3.42 7.63 -0.01
N ILE A 28 3.56 8.66 0.82
CA ILE A 28 4.81 8.93 1.56
C ILE A 28 5.21 7.74 2.44
N ALA A 29 4.26 7.18 3.20
CA ALA A 29 4.52 6.02 4.04
C ALA A 29 4.94 4.79 3.22
N LEU A 30 4.35 4.56 2.04
CA LEU A 30 4.74 3.49 1.13
C LEU A 30 6.14 3.71 0.52
N TYR A 31 6.49 4.96 0.17
CA TYR A 31 7.85 5.29 -0.26
C TYR A 31 8.86 5.06 0.87
N ALA A 32 8.53 5.45 2.11
CA ALA A 32 9.39 5.26 3.27
C ALA A 32 9.54 3.79 3.67
N ALA A 33 8.56 2.93 3.35
CA ALA A 33 8.59 1.50 3.62
C ALA A 33 9.45 0.70 2.63
N LYS A 34 9.95 1.32 1.54
CA LYS A 34 10.79 0.61 0.57
C LYS A 34 12.12 0.21 1.22
N PRO A 35 12.53 -1.08 1.12
CA PRO A 35 13.83 -1.49 1.59
C PRO A 35 14.93 -0.86 0.71
N ILE A 36 16.15 -0.88 1.21
CA ILE A 36 17.34 -0.61 0.39
C ILE A 36 17.37 -1.66 -0.72
N ASN A 37 17.63 -1.22 -1.96
CA ASN A 37 17.92 -2.16 -3.02
C ASN A 37 19.34 -2.70 -2.87
N ASP A 38 19.47 -3.87 -2.27
CA ASP A 38 20.72 -4.62 -2.12
C ASP A 38 20.83 -5.79 -3.10
N ASP A 39 19.99 -5.80 -4.14
CA ASP A 39 19.84 -6.85 -5.15
C ASP A 39 19.46 -8.23 -4.60
N SER A 40 19.07 -8.34 -3.32
CA SER A 40 18.50 -9.57 -2.79
C SER A 40 17.12 -9.85 -3.42
N PRO A 41 16.76 -11.12 -3.67
CA PRO A 41 15.45 -11.48 -4.20
C PRO A 41 14.28 -10.92 -3.38
N ASP A 42 14.43 -10.89 -2.06
CA ASP A 42 13.41 -10.40 -1.14
C ASP A 42 13.24 -8.87 -1.23
N ALA A 43 14.36 -8.12 -1.27
CA ALA A 43 14.31 -6.67 -1.45
C ALA A 43 13.68 -6.31 -2.80
N GLN A 44 14.06 -6.99 -3.87
CA GLN A 44 13.48 -6.79 -5.21
C GLN A 44 11.98 -7.09 -5.22
N ALA A 45 11.54 -8.20 -4.62
CA ALA A 45 10.12 -8.55 -4.54
C ALA A 45 9.29 -7.51 -3.77
N LEU A 46 9.82 -7.02 -2.63
CA LEU A 46 9.18 -5.97 -1.84
C LEU A 46 9.13 -4.63 -2.59
N ILE A 47 10.22 -4.25 -3.27
CA ILE A 47 10.27 -3.04 -4.09
C ILE A 47 9.23 -3.11 -5.21
N THR A 48 9.13 -4.24 -5.93
CA THR A 48 8.12 -4.43 -6.97
C THR A 48 6.70 -4.33 -6.41
N LEU A 49 6.42 -4.99 -5.27
CA LEU A 49 5.12 -4.93 -4.60
C LEU A 49 4.74 -3.49 -4.22
N LEU A 50 5.65 -2.76 -3.57
CA LEU A 50 5.40 -1.39 -3.12
C LEU A 50 5.27 -0.41 -4.30
N ASN A 51 6.08 -0.57 -5.35
CA ASN A 51 5.94 0.23 -6.57
C ASN A 51 4.59 0.02 -7.25
N GLY A 52 4.15 -1.24 -7.37
CA GLY A 52 2.83 -1.56 -7.93
C GLY A 52 1.70 -0.92 -7.12
N LEU A 53 1.77 -1.00 -5.79
CA LEU A 53 0.78 -0.38 -4.90
C LEU A 53 0.79 1.15 -4.97
N ILE A 54 1.97 1.78 -5.07
CA ILE A 54 2.10 3.24 -5.22
C ILE A 54 1.45 3.72 -6.51
N ILE A 55 1.73 3.08 -7.65
CA ILE A 55 1.15 3.45 -8.96
C ILE A 55 -0.37 3.35 -8.88
N LYS A 56 -0.87 2.20 -8.42
CA LYS A 56 -2.29 1.96 -8.19
C LYS A 56 -2.95 3.08 -7.39
N LEU A 57 -2.42 3.41 -6.22
CA LEU A 57 -3.00 4.43 -5.34
C LEU A 57 -2.86 5.87 -5.87
N ALA A 58 -1.81 6.16 -6.64
CA ALA A 58 -1.61 7.47 -7.24
C ALA A 58 -2.67 7.77 -8.32
N GLU A 59 -3.04 6.75 -9.08
CA GLU A 59 -3.98 6.85 -10.22
C GLU A 59 -5.46 6.75 -9.82
N LEU A 60 -5.79 6.37 -8.58
CA LEU A 60 -7.19 6.24 -8.15
C LEU A 60 -7.96 7.56 -8.26
N GLU A 61 -9.23 7.48 -8.63
CA GLU A 61 -10.15 8.58 -8.42
C GLU A 61 -10.52 8.69 -6.93
N GLN A 62 -11.07 9.85 -6.52
CA GLN A 62 -11.45 10.05 -5.12
C GLN A 62 -12.43 8.99 -4.58
N PRO A 63 -13.51 8.61 -5.30
CA PRO A 63 -14.46 7.62 -4.79
C PRO A 63 -13.82 6.24 -4.59
N GLU A 64 -12.91 5.83 -5.49
CA GLU A 64 -12.21 4.56 -5.37
C GLU A 64 -11.26 4.54 -4.19
N MET A 65 -10.58 5.67 -3.95
CA MET A 65 -9.68 5.84 -2.84
C MET A 65 -10.41 5.72 -1.49
N GLU A 66 -11.61 6.31 -1.37
CA GLU A 66 -12.45 6.19 -0.17
C GLU A 66 -12.83 4.73 0.12
N VAL A 67 -13.18 3.96 -0.91
CA VAL A 67 -13.47 2.52 -0.78
C VAL A 67 -12.24 1.73 -0.33
N VAL A 68 -11.08 2.02 -0.90
CA VAL A 68 -9.82 1.38 -0.48
C VAL A 68 -9.56 1.70 0.99
N PHE A 69 -9.67 2.96 1.40
CA PHE A 69 -9.28 3.37 2.76
C PHE A 69 -10.28 2.87 3.80
N ALA A 70 -11.58 2.85 3.48
CA ALA A 70 -12.61 2.26 4.33
C ALA A 70 -12.45 0.75 4.51
N GLY A 71 -11.76 0.08 3.59
CA GLY A 71 -11.48 -1.35 3.66
C GLY A 71 -10.36 -1.74 4.62
N ILE A 72 -9.61 -0.79 5.18
CA ILE A 72 -8.51 -1.06 6.12
C ILE A 72 -9.09 -1.12 7.56
N PRO A 73 -8.86 -2.20 8.33
CA PRO A 73 -8.08 -3.38 7.98
C PRO A 73 -8.86 -4.38 7.10
N TYR A 74 -8.20 -4.90 6.07
CA TYR A 74 -8.75 -5.93 5.19
C TYR A 74 -8.72 -7.31 5.85
N ASP A 75 -9.71 -8.14 5.53
CA ASP A 75 -9.63 -9.58 5.76
C ASP A 75 -8.60 -10.21 4.80
N VAL A 76 -7.61 -10.90 5.37
CA VAL A 76 -6.43 -11.48 4.67
C VAL A 76 -6.22 -12.96 5.00
N ASN A 77 -7.29 -13.63 5.45
CA ASN A 77 -7.32 -15.07 5.70
C ASN A 77 -7.16 -15.90 4.42
#